data_AF-A0A9E2ZSD9-F1
#
_entry.id   AF-A0A9E2ZSD9-F1
#
_cell.length_a   1.000
_cell.length_b   1.000
_cell.length_c   1.000
_cell.angle_alpha   90.00
_cell.angle_beta   90.00
_cell.angle_gamma   90.00
#
_symmetry.space_group_name_H-M   'P 1'
#
loop_
_entity.id
_entity.type
_entity.pdbx_description
1 polymer ?
#
loop_
_entity_poly.entity_id
_entity_poly.type
_entity_poly.pdbx_seq_one_letter_code
_entity_poly.pdbx_strand_id
1 'polypeptide(L)'
;VNQWYPALDLEPTTLSNYRYQIEVHILPTFGHRALASIKAEEVGAWEMQIVASGYSRRTARDARSTLATVLGDATPRYIQTNPAQRRRGKGRKGQRRIRRIEQSGKAWPTPLQVLLVAERSSALSRRDTDFVMVVAAAYTGARWSEVVGLTPGCVHSDMLDIAWKLYELNGRFYRGRPKDGSIRPADLPPFLAQLLFAHLLASADSLRCTCRNTERPWCPGAEYVFLGPGGGHFRRSNYSERFFRPAADGWYLPRQGKSQRAAVPVLVSQPGLFPGRPVPPWLAAIPGETFTPPAGRVLIRLVSDHHTGRCPVCDRAWPRRTEGTLIAHTGREGSRCRGSGQQPAEDMTVASWLPVLRGVTPHGLRHGLQVWMDEDGIPEVLKAERMGHEMPGMHGVYGHVSPTMRADLNTALQERWEGSLRERARLNPHSIVPVLDALLADYRPVPAMIRSHLAPKIRHRGTGRRSPG
;
A
#
# COMPACT_ATOMS: atom_id res chain seq x y z
N VAL A 1 -23.96 32.20 2.52
CA VAL A 1 -22.77 31.51 3.07
C VAL A 1 -22.60 31.76 4.55
N ASN A 2 -22.50 33.02 5.01
CA ASN A 2 -22.36 33.35 6.45
C ASN A 2 -23.53 32.85 7.32
N GLN A 3 -24.76 32.83 6.78
CA GLN A 3 -25.92 32.22 7.46
C GLN A 3 -26.02 30.70 7.26
N TRP A 4 -25.46 30.19 6.15
CA TRP A 4 -25.62 28.80 5.75
C TRP A 4 -24.66 27.88 6.50
N TYR A 5 -23.37 28.26 6.58
CA TYR A 5 -22.36 27.45 7.26
C TYR A 5 -22.66 27.12 8.73
N PRO A 6 -23.06 28.09 9.58
CA PRO A 6 -23.34 27.81 10.98
C PRO A 6 -24.53 26.88 11.19
N ALA A 7 -25.41 26.73 10.19
CA ALA A 7 -26.60 25.89 10.26
C ALA A 7 -26.34 24.43 9.83
N LEU A 8 -25.12 24.10 9.36
CA LEU A 8 -24.79 22.76 8.88
C LEU A 8 -24.22 21.90 10.01
N ASP A 9 -24.86 20.75 10.24
CA ASP A 9 -24.29 19.66 11.05
C ASP A 9 -23.68 18.61 10.13
N LEU A 10 -22.41 18.79 9.78
CA LEU A 10 -21.69 17.94 8.84
C LEU A 10 -20.34 17.49 9.39
N GLU A 11 -19.90 16.32 8.92
CA GLU A 11 -18.57 15.81 9.26
C GLU A 11 -17.47 16.83 8.90
N PRO A 12 -16.43 17.01 9.74
CA PRO A 12 -15.41 18.05 9.51
C PRO A 12 -14.70 18.01 8.15
N THR A 13 -14.54 16.83 7.55
CA THR A 13 -13.99 16.70 6.18
C THR A 13 -14.92 17.26 5.13
N THR A 14 -16.23 17.05 5.27
CA THR A 14 -17.25 17.63 4.39
C THR A 14 -17.25 19.15 4.53
N LEU A 15 -17.20 19.67 5.76
CA LEU A 15 -17.08 21.11 6.00
C LEU A 15 -15.80 21.70 5.38
N SER A 16 -14.65 21.03 5.55
CA SER A 16 -13.39 21.46 4.93
C SER A 16 -13.45 21.46 3.41
N ASN A 17 -14.12 20.48 2.80
CA ASN A 17 -14.32 20.43 1.35
C ASN A 17 -15.25 21.56 0.90
N TYR A 18 -16.37 21.78 1.60
CA TYR A 18 -17.27 22.89 1.29
C TYR A 18 -16.56 24.23 1.39
N ARG A 19 -15.76 24.42 2.44
CA ARG A 19 -14.92 25.60 2.62
C ARG A 19 -14.02 25.85 1.43
N TYR A 20 -13.26 24.83 1.02
CA TYR A 20 -12.42 24.92 -0.16
C TYR A 20 -13.21 25.29 -1.42
N GLN A 21 -14.31 24.59 -1.72
CA GLN A 21 -15.11 24.88 -2.91
C GLN A 21 -15.71 26.29 -2.88
N ILE A 22 -16.15 26.74 -1.70
CA ILE A 22 -16.79 28.03 -1.53
C ILE A 22 -15.78 29.17 -1.62
N GLU A 23 -14.70 29.11 -0.85
CA GLU A 23 -13.71 30.18 -0.79
C GLU A 23 -12.87 30.28 -2.06
N VAL A 24 -12.48 29.14 -2.65
CA VAL A 24 -11.56 29.13 -3.80
C VAL A 24 -12.28 29.28 -5.15
N HIS A 25 -13.51 28.77 -5.27
CA HIS A 25 -14.19 28.72 -6.57
C HIS A 25 -15.50 29.50 -6.63
N ILE A 26 -16.35 29.44 -5.60
CA ILE A 26 -17.70 30.04 -5.67
C ILE A 26 -17.68 31.52 -5.35
N LEU A 27 -17.12 31.92 -4.20
CA LEU A 27 -17.12 33.31 -3.73
C LEU A 27 -16.39 34.28 -4.68
N PRO A 28 -15.24 33.92 -5.30
CA PRO A 28 -14.57 34.82 -6.24
C PRO A 28 -15.47 35.24 -7.41
N THR A 29 -16.40 34.38 -7.84
CA THR A 29 -17.28 34.67 -8.98
C THR A 29 -18.65 35.19 -8.56
N PHE A 30 -19.28 34.57 -7.54
CA PHE A 30 -20.68 34.84 -7.20
C PHE A 30 -20.86 35.54 -5.84
N GLY A 31 -19.80 35.74 -5.06
CA GLY A 31 -19.90 36.16 -3.66
C GLY A 31 -20.54 37.53 -3.44
N HIS A 32 -20.38 38.45 -4.39
CA HIS A 32 -20.94 39.81 -4.34
C HIS A 32 -22.29 39.94 -5.07
N ARG A 33 -22.80 38.87 -5.69
CA ARG A 33 -24.01 38.91 -6.51
C ARG A 33 -25.25 38.56 -5.70
N ALA A 34 -26.37 39.19 -6.03
CA ALA A 34 -27.68 38.79 -5.50
C ALA A 34 -28.05 37.38 -5.99
N LEU A 35 -28.57 36.52 -5.10
CA LEU A 35 -28.90 35.12 -5.44
C LEU A 35 -29.84 34.99 -6.63
N ALA A 36 -30.87 35.86 -6.70
CA ALA A 36 -31.84 35.88 -7.81
C ALA A 36 -31.22 36.27 -9.16
N SER A 37 -30.04 36.90 -9.17
CA SER A 37 -29.35 37.31 -10.41
C SER A 37 -28.56 36.17 -11.07
N ILE A 38 -28.37 35.04 -10.39
CA ILE A 38 -27.53 33.94 -10.87
C ILE A 38 -28.31 33.07 -11.87
N LYS A 39 -27.84 32.99 -13.11
CA LYS A 39 -28.49 32.21 -14.18
C LYS A 39 -27.80 30.87 -14.42
N ALA A 40 -28.57 29.89 -14.89
CA ALA A 40 -28.06 28.53 -15.14
C ALA A 40 -26.99 28.46 -16.24
N GLU A 41 -27.06 29.35 -17.23
CA GLU A 41 -26.08 29.47 -18.32
C GLU A 41 -24.73 29.95 -17.78
N GLU A 42 -24.74 30.96 -16.91
CA GLU A 42 -23.55 31.49 -16.25
C GLU A 42 -22.86 30.43 -15.39
N VAL A 43 -23.63 29.64 -14.63
CA VAL A 43 -23.07 28.51 -13.86
C VAL A 43 -22.42 27.46 -14.78
N GLY A 44 -22.99 27.23 -15.96
CA GLY A 44 -22.40 26.36 -16.97
C GLY A 44 -21.08 26.88 -17.52
N ALA A 45 -21.02 28.17 -17.84
CA ALA A 45 -19.79 28.83 -18.32
C ALA A 45 -18.70 28.84 -17.23
N TRP A 46 -19.05 29.20 -16.01
CA TRP A 46 -18.15 29.18 -14.85
C TRP A 46 -17.56 27.79 -14.58
N GLU A 47 -18.35 26.72 -14.67
CA GLU A 47 -17.85 25.35 -14.52
C GLU A 47 -16.78 25.02 -15.58
N MET A 48 -16.95 25.47 -16.82
CA MET A 48 -15.93 25.28 -17.87
C MET A 48 -14.72 26.19 -17.66
N GLN A 49 -14.92 27.39 -17.11
CA GLN A 49 -13.83 28.29 -16.76
C GLN A 49 -12.90 27.68 -15.70
N ILE A 50 -13.44 27.02 -14.67
CA ILE A 50 -12.61 26.30 -13.68
C ILE A 50 -11.69 25.29 -14.37
N VAL A 51 -12.21 24.55 -15.35
CA VAL A 51 -11.40 23.60 -16.13
C VAL A 51 -10.35 24.32 -16.98
N ALA A 52 -10.72 25.43 -17.63
CA ALA A 52 -9.80 26.25 -18.41
C ALA A 52 -8.67 26.85 -17.57
N SER A 53 -8.90 27.12 -16.29
CA SER A 53 -7.90 27.57 -15.31
C SER A 53 -6.94 26.45 -14.84
N GLY A 54 -7.00 25.26 -15.44
CA GLY A 54 -6.07 24.16 -15.16
C GLY A 54 -6.55 23.17 -14.09
N TYR A 55 -7.73 23.35 -13.51
CA TYR A 55 -8.30 22.39 -12.56
C TYR A 55 -8.93 21.18 -13.26
N SER A 56 -9.01 20.06 -12.55
CA SER A 56 -9.65 18.86 -13.08
C SER A 56 -11.15 19.06 -13.32
N ARG A 57 -11.72 18.36 -14.30
CA ARG A 57 -13.18 18.31 -14.51
C ARG A 57 -13.96 17.82 -13.28
N ARG A 58 -13.33 17.03 -12.42
CA ARG A 58 -13.93 16.60 -11.16
C ARG A 58 -14.05 17.76 -10.19
N THR A 59 -12.97 18.53 -10.01
CA THR A 59 -12.95 19.74 -9.17
C THR A 59 -14.04 20.72 -9.59
N ALA A 60 -14.15 21.01 -10.89
CA ALA A 60 -15.21 21.89 -11.41
C ALA A 60 -16.62 21.35 -11.11
N ARG A 61 -16.83 20.04 -11.26
CA ARG A 61 -18.11 19.40 -10.93
C ARG A 61 -18.42 19.46 -9.44
N ASP A 62 -17.43 19.26 -8.58
CA ASP A 62 -17.58 19.30 -7.12
C ASP A 62 -17.90 20.73 -6.64
N ALA A 63 -17.25 21.74 -7.24
CA ALA A 63 -17.59 23.16 -7.03
C ALA A 63 -19.05 23.45 -7.40
N ARG A 64 -19.49 23.03 -8.59
CA ARG A 64 -20.90 23.17 -9.01
C ARG A 64 -21.86 22.42 -8.11
N SER A 65 -21.51 21.21 -7.66
CA SER A 65 -22.34 20.43 -6.75
C SER A 65 -22.52 21.15 -5.42
N THR A 66 -21.45 21.75 -4.89
CA THR A 66 -21.51 22.54 -3.65
C THR A 66 -22.38 23.77 -3.84
N LEU A 67 -22.24 24.49 -4.96
CA LEU A 67 -23.11 25.61 -5.31
C LEU A 67 -24.59 25.17 -5.41
N ALA A 68 -24.86 24.02 -6.01
CA ALA A 68 -26.20 23.46 -6.09
C ALA A 68 -26.77 23.13 -4.71
N THR A 69 -25.99 22.60 -3.77
CA THR A 69 -26.44 22.40 -2.38
C THR A 69 -26.79 23.72 -1.72
N VAL A 70 -25.89 24.72 -1.77
CA VAL A 70 -26.10 26.04 -1.16
C VAL A 70 -27.35 26.73 -1.71
N LEU A 71 -27.56 26.70 -3.03
CA LEU A 71 -28.74 27.29 -3.67
C LEU A 71 -30.00 26.44 -3.46
N GLY A 72 -29.84 25.14 -3.20
CA GLY A 72 -30.93 24.24 -2.82
C GLY A 72 -31.57 24.68 -1.51
N ASP A 73 -30.76 24.95 -0.48
CA ASP A 73 -31.25 25.40 0.83
C ASP A 73 -31.79 26.84 0.79
N ALA A 74 -31.39 27.61 -0.22
CA ALA A 74 -31.98 28.92 -0.50
C ALA A 74 -33.33 28.83 -1.25
N THR A 75 -33.71 27.65 -1.76
CA THR A 75 -34.96 27.42 -2.51
C THR A 75 -36.03 26.84 -1.58
N PRO A 76 -37.29 27.29 -1.61
CA PRO A 76 -37.83 28.41 -2.41
C PRO A 76 -37.69 29.78 -1.73
N ARG A 77 -37.10 29.84 -0.52
CA ARG A 77 -37.16 31.02 0.37
C ARG A 77 -36.57 32.31 -0.23
N TYR A 78 -35.45 32.20 -0.94
CA TYR A 78 -34.73 33.36 -1.52
C TYR A 78 -34.69 33.32 -3.05
N ILE A 79 -34.84 32.13 -3.65
CA ILE A 79 -34.91 31.93 -5.10
C ILE A 79 -35.96 30.86 -5.40
N GLN A 80 -36.68 31.01 -6.51
CA GLN A 80 -37.75 30.07 -6.89
C GLN A 80 -37.22 28.75 -7.45
N THR A 81 -36.09 28.80 -8.15
CA THR A 81 -35.49 27.63 -8.80
C THR A 81 -33.99 27.65 -8.60
N ASN A 82 -33.39 26.47 -8.41
CA ASN A 82 -31.94 26.33 -8.27
C ASN A 82 -31.23 26.36 -9.64
N PRO A 83 -30.50 27.43 -10.00
CA PRO A 83 -29.84 27.55 -11.30
C PRO A 83 -28.63 26.62 -11.46
N ALA A 84 -28.03 26.16 -10.36
CA ALA A 84 -26.88 25.26 -10.40
C ALA A 84 -27.28 23.79 -10.59
N GLN A 85 -28.53 23.44 -10.26
CA GLN A 85 -29.05 22.10 -10.41
C GLN A 85 -29.07 21.66 -11.88
N ARG A 86 -28.47 20.51 -12.19
CA ARG A 86 -28.50 19.96 -13.55
C ARG A 86 -29.87 19.31 -13.81
N ARG A 87 -30.52 19.67 -14.92
CA ARG A 87 -31.69 18.94 -15.42
C ARG A 87 -31.32 17.47 -15.69
N ARG A 88 -32.11 16.53 -15.18
CA ARG A 88 -31.94 15.09 -15.45
C ARG A 88 -31.96 14.86 -16.97
N GLY A 89 -30.99 14.11 -17.49
CA GLY A 89 -30.90 13.77 -18.91
C GLY A 89 -29.98 14.63 -19.78
N LYS A 90 -29.56 15.85 -19.36
CA LYS A 90 -28.57 16.64 -20.10
C LYS A 90 -27.13 16.16 -19.83
N GLY A 91 -26.52 15.53 -20.82
CA GLY A 91 -25.12 15.12 -20.84
C GLY A 91 -24.86 13.98 -21.83
N ARG A 92 -23.61 13.78 -22.24
CA ARG A 92 -23.20 12.70 -23.15
C ARG A 92 -23.33 11.34 -22.44
N LYS A 93 -24.54 10.77 -22.38
CA LYS A 93 -24.81 9.45 -21.77
C LYS A 93 -23.90 8.36 -22.37
N GLY A 94 -23.65 8.42 -23.68
CA GLY A 94 -22.68 7.56 -24.37
C GLY A 94 -21.27 7.65 -23.79
N GLN A 95 -20.72 8.84 -23.60
CA GLN A 95 -19.39 9.02 -22.99
C GLN A 95 -19.32 8.60 -21.51
N ARG A 96 -20.44 8.68 -20.76
CA ARG A 96 -20.49 8.11 -19.40
C ARG A 96 -20.46 6.59 -19.42
N ARG A 97 -21.13 5.97 -20.39
CA ARG A 97 -21.12 4.51 -20.58
C ARG A 97 -19.74 4.03 -21.04
N ILE A 98 -19.14 4.70 -22.03
CA ILE A 98 -17.78 4.44 -22.51
C ILE A 98 -16.77 4.59 -21.36
N ARG A 99 -16.80 5.71 -20.62
CA ARG A 99 -15.92 5.90 -19.45
C ARG A 99 -16.12 4.84 -18.37
N ARG A 100 -17.35 4.37 -18.14
CA ARG A 100 -17.60 3.26 -17.20
C ARG A 100 -16.97 1.96 -17.71
N ILE A 101 -17.09 1.66 -19.00
CA ILE A 101 -16.49 0.47 -19.61
C ILE A 101 -14.95 0.56 -19.58
N GLU A 102 -14.38 1.71 -19.94
CA GLU A 102 -12.94 1.98 -19.84
C GLU A 102 -12.45 1.91 -18.37
N GLN A 103 -13.26 2.34 -17.41
CA GLN A 103 -12.96 2.27 -15.98
C GLN A 103 -13.20 0.88 -15.38
N SER A 104 -14.11 0.07 -15.93
CA SER A 104 -14.34 -1.32 -15.54
C SER A 104 -13.28 -2.26 -16.11
N GLY A 105 -12.50 -1.82 -17.10
CA GLY A 105 -11.24 -2.45 -17.48
C GLY A 105 -10.12 -2.33 -16.44
N LYS A 106 -10.37 -1.68 -15.28
CA LYS A 106 -9.46 -1.73 -14.14
C LYS A 106 -9.49 -3.13 -13.54
N ALA A 107 -8.44 -3.90 -13.81
CA ALA A 107 -8.18 -5.15 -13.13
C ALA A 107 -8.28 -4.97 -11.61
N TRP A 108 -9.14 -5.76 -10.98
CA TRP A 108 -9.17 -5.93 -9.54
C TRP A 108 -8.00 -6.82 -9.11
N PRO A 109 -7.45 -6.63 -7.90
CA PRO A 109 -6.33 -7.45 -7.46
C PRO A 109 -6.78 -8.89 -7.21
N THR A 110 -6.02 -9.85 -7.71
CA THR A 110 -6.13 -11.26 -7.28
C THR A 110 -5.54 -11.45 -5.89
N PRO A 111 -5.86 -12.54 -5.17
CA PRO A 111 -5.23 -12.86 -3.89
C PRO A 111 -3.68 -12.86 -3.95
N LEU A 112 -3.09 -13.44 -5.00
CA LEU A 112 -1.64 -13.40 -5.23
C LEU A 112 -1.12 -11.96 -5.41
N GLN A 113 -1.82 -11.13 -6.17
CA GLN A 113 -1.41 -9.73 -6.36
C GLN A 113 -1.48 -8.94 -5.05
N VAL A 114 -2.50 -9.17 -4.20
CA VAL A 114 -2.55 -8.60 -2.86
C VAL A 114 -1.35 -9.04 -2.03
N LEU A 115 -1.04 -10.34 -2.03
CA LEU A 115 0.09 -10.90 -1.29
C LEU A 115 1.43 -10.28 -1.73
N LEU A 116 1.65 -10.15 -3.04
CA LEU A 116 2.85 -9.52 -3.60
C LEU A 116 2.94 -8.03 -3.27
N VAL A 117 1.82 -7.30 -3.26
CA VAL A 117 1.78 -5.89 -2.86
C VAL A 117 2.05 -5.74 -1.37
N ALA A 118 1.52 -6.63 -0.52
CA ALA A 118 1.78 -6.66 0.91
C ALA A 118 3.27 -6.92 1.20
N GLU A 119 3.84 -7.94 0.56
CA GLU A 119 5.27 -8.29 0.65
C GLU A 119 6.15 -7.11 0.24
N ARG A 120 5.90 -6.51 -0.91
CA ARG A 120 6.67 -5.35 -1.39
C ARG A 120 6.48 -4.11 -0.53
N SER A 121 5.30 -3.89 0.05
CA SER A 121 5.04 -2.78 0.97
C SER A 121 5.87 -2.93 2.24
N SER A 122 5.91 -4.13 2.83
CA SER A 122 6.79 -4.47 3.97
C SER A 122 8.27 -4.40 3.60
N ALA A 123 8.68 -4.86 2.42
CA ALA A 123 10.06 -4.74 1.96
C ALA A 123 10.53 -3.28 1.85
N LEU A 124 9.67 -2.37 1.39
CA LEU A 124 9.96 -0.93 1.30
C LEU A 124 10.01 -0.24 2.66
N SER A 125 9.06 -0.57 3.55
CA SER A 125 8.99 0.02 4.89
C SER A 125 9.91 -0.62 5.91
N ARG A 126 10.38 -1.85 5.61
CA ARG A 126 11.11 -2.78 6.48
C ARG A 126 10.35 -3.12 7.77
N ARG A 127 9.04 -3.26 7.69
CA ARG A 127 8.17 -3.52 8.85
C ARG A 127 7.03 -4.46 8.50
N ASP A 128 6.89 -5.51 9.29
CA ASP A 128 5.84 -6.52 9.12
C ASP A 128 4.42 -5.96 9.31
N THR A 129 4.28 -4.89 10.10
CA THR A 129 3.01 -4.15 10.24
C THR A 129 2.39 -3.80 8.88
N ASP A 130 3.21 -3.42 7.90
CA ASP A 130 2.74 -3.03 6.57
C ASP A 130 2.24 -4.22 5.75
N PHE A 131 2.83 -5.41 5.95
CA PHE A 131 2.34 -6.66 5.36
C PHE A 131 0.96 -6.99 5.90
N VAL A 132 0.84 -7.06 7.23
CA VAL A 132 -0.39 -7.45 7.92
C VAL A 132 -1.52 -6.45 7.65
N MET A 133 -1.22 -5.14 7.65
CA MET A 133 -2.20 -4.10 7.36
C MET A 133 -2.77 -4.22 5.94
N VAL A 134 -1.95 -4.49 4.93
CA VAL A 134 -2.40 -4.63 3.54
C VAL A 134 -3.26 -5.89 3.36
N VAL A 135 -2.84 -7.01 3.95
CA VAL A 135 -3.62 -8.26 3.93
C VAL A 135 -4.96 -8.06 4.65
N ALA A 136 -4.96 -7.49 5.85
CA ALA A 136 -6.16 -7.19 6.61
C ALA A 136 -7.10 -6.24 5.83
N ALA A 137 -6.59 -5.18 5.21
CA ALA A 137 -7.41 -4.28 4.40
C ALA A 137 -8.07 -4.97 3.21
N ALA A 138 -7.36 -5.90 2.57
CA ALA A 138 -7.89 -6.65 1.43
C ALA A 138 -8.96 -7.67 1.85
N TYR A 139 -8.71 -8.46 2.89
CA TYR A 139 -9.62 -9.55 3.27
C TYR A 139 -10.77 -9.12 4.17
N THR A 140 -10.68 -7.97 4.84
CA THR A 140 -11.81 -7.40 5.62
C THR A 140 -12.72 -6.52 4.77
N GLY A 141 -12.19 -5.96 3.68
CA GLY A 141 -12.88 -4.92 2.92
C GLY A 141 -13.02 -3.62 3.69
N ALA A 142 -12.37 -3.46 4.85
CA ALA A 142 -12.43 -2.23 5.63
C ALA A 142 -11.91 -1.02 4.82
N ARG A 143 -12.55 0.13 4.99
CA ARG A 143 -12.07 1.39 4.41
C ARG A 143 -10.72 1.74 5.04
N TRP A 144 -9.85 2.46 4.33
CA TRP A 144 -8.54 2.87 4.86
C TRP A 144 -8.63 3.46 6.28
N SER A 145 -9.56 4.39 6.49
CA SER A 145 -9.78 5.03 7.80
C SER A 145 -10.27 4.06 8.88
N GLU A 146 -10.99 3.02 8.50
CA GLU A 146 -11.43 1.96 9.42
C GLU A 146 -10.22 1.10 9.81
N VAL A 147 -9.39 0.67 8.85
CA VAL A 147 -8.17 -0.12 9.08
C VAL A 147 -7.22 0.60 10.04
N VAL A 148 -6.88 1.86 9.78
CA VAL A 148 -5.98 2.62 10.67
C VAL A 148 -6.64 3.02 11.99
N GLY A 149 -7.95 2.83 12.12
CA GLY A 149 -8.73 3.10 13.33
C GLY A 149 -8.97 1.87 14.20
N LEU A 150 -8.51 0.69 13.79
CA LEU A 150 -8.65 -0.55 14.56
C LEU A 150 -7.84 -0.46 15.86
N THR A 151 -8.46 -0.86 16.96
CA THR A 151 -7.86 -0.95 18.30
C THR A 151 -7.66 -2.41 18.67
N PRO A 152 -6.69 -2.79 19.51
CA PRO A 152 -6.47 -4.21 19.85
C PRO A 152 -7.73 -4.95 20.32
N GLY A 153 -8.56 -4.31 21.15
CA GLY A 153 -9.81 -4.89 21.65
C GLY A 153 -10.94 -5.07 20.63
N CYS A 154 -10.75 -4.72 19.36
CA CYS A 154 -11.73 -5.01 18.30
C CYS A 154 -11.39 -6.28 17.50
N VAL A 155 -10.26 -6.92 17.79
CA VAL A 155 -9.79 -8.14 17.11
C VAL A 155 -10.15 -9.34 17.98
N HIS A 156 -11.06 -10.18 17.48
CA HIS A 156 -11.50 -11.41 18.15
C HIS A 156 -10.99 -12.65 17.39
N SER A 157 -11.32 -13.84 17.89
CA SER A 157 -10.90 -15.13 17.30
C SER A 157 -11.42 -15.37 15.89
N ASP A 158 -12.62 -14.89 15.59
CA ASP A 158 -13.40 -15.23 14.39
C ASP A 158 -14.04 -13.99 13.73
N MET A 159 -13.86 -12.80 14.33
CA MET A 159 -14.45 -11.56 13.84
C MET A 159 -13.63 -10.32 14.21
N LEU A 160 -13.80 -9.27 13.42
CA LEU A 160 -13.21 -7.94 13.62
C LEU A 160 -14.32 -6.89 13.71
N ASP A 161 -14.37 -6.17 14.83
CA ASP A 161 -15.38 -5.13 15.05
C ASP A 161 -14.99 -3.80 14.40
N ILE A 162 -15.64 -3.48 13.28
CA ILE A 162 -15.42 -2.21 12.56
C ILE A 162 -16.43 -1.18 13.07
N ALA A 163 -16.10 -0.56 14.21
CA ALA A 163 -16.97 0.41 14.88
C ALA A 163 -16.43 1.85 14.90
N TRP A 164 -15.19 2.05 14.43
CA TRP A 164 -14.48 3.33 14.48
C TRP A 164 -13.71 3.58 13.19
N LYS A 165 -13.53 4.86 12.86
CA LYS A 165 -12.65 5.33 11.81
C LYS A 165 -11.68 6.38 12.35
N LEU A 166 -10.51 6.44 11.74
CA LEU A 166 -9.46 7.40 12.03
C LEU A 166 -8.94 8.02 10.72
N TYR A 167 -8.85 9.34 10.64
CA TYR A 167 -8.26 10.00 9.49
C TYR A 167 -7.58 11.33 9.86
N GLU A 168 -6.64 11.75 9.02
CA GLU A 168 -5.93 13.01 9.20
C GLU A 168 -6.77 14.20 8.74
N LEU A 169 -6.87 15.23 9.58
CA LEU A 169 -7.46 16.52 9.27
C LEU A 169 -6.63 17.62 9.92
N ASN A 170 -6.11 18.56 9.12
CA ASN A 170 -5.30 19.69 9.58
C ASN A 170 -4.14 19.27 10.51
N GLY A 171 -3.48 18.15 10.19
CA GLY A 171 -2.34 17.62 10.97
C GLY A 171 -2.70 16.87 12.25
N ARG A 172 -3.98 16.85 12.66
CA ARG A 172 -4.49 16.04 13.79
C ARG A 172 -5.23 14.82 13.25
N PHE A 173 -5.40 13.80 14.09
CA PHE A 173 -6.17 12.59 13.74
C PHE A 173 -7.55 12.65 14.35
N TYR A 174 -8.57 12.75 13.50
CA TYR A 174 -9.98 12.70 13.87
C TYR A 174 -10.39 11.25 14.09
N ARG A 175 -10.99 10.95 15.23
CA ARG A 175 -11.57 9.64 15.56
C ARG A 175 -13.09 9.77 15.65
N GLY A 176 -13.81 9.00 14.85
CA GLY A 176 -15.27 9.03 14.86
C GLY A 176 -15.90 7.73 14.40
N ARG A 177 -17.23 7.71 14.28
CA ARG A 177 -17.97 6.56 13.76
C ARG A 177 -17.80 6.42 12.24
N PRO A 178 -17.85 5.18 11.71
CA PRO A 178 -17.86 4.92 10.27
C PRO A 178 -18.87 5.80 9.54
N LYS A 179 -18.58 6.06 8.27
CA LYS A 179 -19.47 6.86 7.43
C LYS A 179 -20.84 6.18 7.34
N ASP A 180 -21.90 6.98 7.31
CA ASP A 180 -23.28 6.50 7.12
C ASP A 180 -23.71 5.48 8.20
N GLY A 181 -23.09 5.52 9.40
CA GLY A 181 -23.41 4.60 10.49
C GLY A 181 -23.03 3.13 10.24
N SER A 182 -22.15 2.85 9.26
CA SER A 182 -21.76 1.49 8.82
C SER A 182 -20.89 0.69 9.81
N ILE A 183 -21.29 0.68 11.08
CA ILE A 183 -20.76 -0.17 12.15
C ILE A 183 -21.14 -1.61 11.83
N ARG A 184 -20.16 -2.49 11.85
CA ARG A 184 -20.36 -3.89 11.44
C ARG A 184 -19.28 -4.81 12.00
N PRO A 185 -19.58 -6.10 12.17
CA PRO A 185 -18.56 -7.11 12.24
C PRO A 185 -17.96 -7.40 10.85
N ALA A 186 -16.74 -7.90 10.84
CA ALA A 186 -16.12 -8.53 9.68
C ALA A 186 -15.56 -9.89 10.11
N ASP A 187 -16.21 -10.98 9.70
CA ASP A 187 -15.74 -12.37 9.82
C ASP A 187 -14.24 -12.51 9.46
N LEU A 188 -13.48 -13.18 10.31
CA LEU A 188 -12.07 -13.43 10.13
C LEU A 188 -11.87 -14.89 9.71
N PRO A 189 -11.42 -15.16 8.46
CA PRO A 189 -10.95 -16.49 8.12
C PRO A 189 -9.75 -16.87 9.01
N PRO A 190 -9.55 -18.17 9.33
CA PRO A 190 -8.55 -18.60 10.30
C PRO A 190 -7.15 -18.03 10.09
N PHE A 191 -6.67 -17.97 8.85
CA PHE A 191 -5.34 -17.41 8.54
C PHE A 191 -5.22 -15.94 8.98
N LEU A 192 -6.29 -15.14 8.80
CA LEU A 192 -6.26 -13.72 9.07
C LEU A 192 -6.34 -13.44 10.57
N ALA A 193 -7.16 -14.21 11.29
CA ALA A 193 -7.20 -14.16 12.74
C ALA A 193 -5.80 -14.47 13.31
N GLN A 194 -5.19 -15.58 12.90
CA GLN A 194 -3.84 -15.97 13.31
C GLN A 194 -2.81 -14.89 13.00
N LEU A 195 -2.86 -14.32 11.79
CA LEU A 195 -1.94 -13.26 11.37
C LEU A 195 -2.09 -11.99 12.23
N LEU A 196 -3.32 -11.58 12.55
CA LEU A 196 -3.59 -10.42 13.39
C LEU A 196 -3.15 -10.65 14.85
N PHE A 197 -3.42 -11.82 15.42
CA PHE A 197 -2.96 -12.16 16.78
C PHE A 197 -1.44 -12.21 16.88
N ALA A 198 -0.77 -12.86 15.92
CA ALA A 198 0.69 -12.89 15.88
C ALA A 198 1.28 -11.47 15.79
N HIS A 199 0.66 -10.60 14.98
CA HIS A 199 1.05 -9.19 14.88
C HIS A 199 0.86 -8.42 16.19
N LEU A 200 -0.27 -8.61 16.87
CA LEU A 200 -0.54 -7.96 18.16
C LEU A 200 0.46 -8.40 19.24
N LEU A 201 0.78 -9.70 19.30
CA LEU A 201 1.79 -10.23 20.21
C LEU A 201 3.17 -9.66 19.90
N ALA A 202 3.59 -9.67 18.64
CA ALA A 202 4.89 -9.15 18.22
C ALA A 202 5.02 -7.63 18.39
N SER A 203 3.90 -6.91 18.45
CA SER A 203 3.87 -5.44 18.51
C SER A 203 3.49 -4.88 19.88
N ALA A 204 3.30 -5.71 20.91
CA ALA A 204 2.68 -5.33 22.20
C ALA A 204 3.21 -4.02 22.80
N ASP A 205 4.54 -3.81 22.78
CA ASP A 205 5.20 -2.62 23.34
C ASP A 205 5.08 -1.34 22.47
N SER A 206 4.51 -1.45 21.27
CA SER A 206 4.51 -0.40 20.25
C SER A 206 3.13 -0.06 19.70
N LEU A 207 2.05 -0.56 20.31
CA LEU A 207 0.66 -0.32 19.89
C LEU A 207 0.14 1.05 20.28
N ARG A 208 0.82 1.79 21.17
CA ARG A 208 0.37 3.11 21.64
C ARG A 208 0.84 4.22 20.72
N CYS A 209 -0.11 5.06 20.28
CA CYS A 209 0.22 6.19 19.41
C CYS A 209 0.80 7.39 20.17
N THR A 210 1.48 8.29 19.45
CA THR A 210 2.16 9.48 20.03
C THR A 210 1.28 10.73 20.14
N CYS A 211 -0.01 10.63 19.82
CA CYS A 211 -0.94 11.76 19.93
C CYS A 211 -1.15 12.19 21.39
N ARG A 212 -1.35 13.50 21.61
CA ARG A 212 -1.56 14.09 22.95
C ARG A 212 -2.76 15.05 22.99
N ASN A 213 -3.80 14.76 22.22
CA ASN A 213 -4.99 15.62 22.19
C ASN A 213 -5.87 15.37 23.41
N THR A 214 -6.34 16.43 24.07
CA THR A 214 -7.27 16.34 25.21
C THR A 214 -8.74 16.47 24.78
N GLU A 215 -8.98 17.11 23.64
CA GLU A 215 -10.33 17.40 23.13
C GLU A 215 -10.87 16.25 22.27
N ARG A 216 -12.13 15.86 22.49
CA ARG A 216 -12.89 15.07 21.52
C ARG A 216 -13.22 15.94 20.30
N PRO A 217 -13.30 15.39 19.08
CA PRO A 217 -13.20 13.97 18.69
C PRO A 217 -11.79 13.55 18.25
N TRP A 218 -10.73 14.21 18.72
CA TRP A 218 -9.37 13.94 18.28
C TRP A 218 -8.77 12.73 19.00
N CYS A 219 -7.81 12.04 18.36
CA CYS A 219 -7.12 10.90 18.94
C CYS A 219 -6.37 11.30 20.23
N PRO A 220 -6.66 10.66 21.38
CA PRO A 220 -6.10 11.07 22.66
C PRO A 220 -4.75 10.44 23.03
N GLY A 221 -4.14 9.61 22.16
CA GLY A 221 -2.98 8.79 22.55
C GLY A 221 -3.35 7.34 22.92
N ALA A 222 -4.29 6.75 22.17
CA ALA A 222 -4.78 5.39 22.41
C ALA A 222 -3.93 4.32 21.72
N GLU A 223 -4.30 3.06 21.93
CA GLU A 223 -3.69 1.90 21.28
C GLU A 223 -4.39 1.57 19.96
N TYR A 224 -3.60 1.18 18.96
CA TYR A 224 -4.07 0.86 17.62
C TYR A 224 -3.32 -0.35 17.08
N VAL A 225 -4.03 -1.20 16.34
CA VAL A 225 -3.47 -2.42 15.72
C VAL A 225 -2.32 -2.07 14.77
N PHE A 226 -2.49 -0.99 14.00
CA PHE A 226 -1.52 -0.58 12.98
C PHE A 226 -0.98 0.82 13.24
N LEU A 227 0.32 0.90 13.51
CA LEU A 227 1.05 2.16 13.65
C LEU A 227 2.26 2.25 12.70
N GLY A 228 2.51 3.48 12.27
CA GLY A 228 3.69 3.90 11.54
C GLY A 228 4.94 3.95 12.43
N PRO A 229 6.10 4.32 11.86
CA PRO A 229 7.35 4.37 12.60
C PRO A 229 7.25 5.29 13.82
N GLY A 230 7.82 4.88 14.95
CA GLY A 230 7.81 5.65 16.19
C GLY A 230 6.42 5.87 16.79
N GLY A 231 5.46 4.99 16.54
CA GLY A 231 4.09 5.09 17.06
C GLY A 231 3.23 6.17 16.40
N GLY A 232 3.66 6.71 15.25
CA GLY A 232 2.86 7.69 14.51
C GLY A 232 1.75 7.03 13.68
N HIS A 233 0.60 7.67 13.54
CA HIS A 233 -0.47 7.14 12.66
C HIS A 233 -0.11 7.19 11.17
N PHE A 234 -0.61 6.22 10.40
CA PHE A 234 -0.47 6.22 8.96
C PHE A 234 -1.29 7.34 8.30
N ARG A 235 -0.59 8.24 7.61
CA ARG A 235 -1.22 9.25 6.74
C ARG A 235 -1.48 8.63 5.37
N ARG A 236 -2.74 8.59 4.94
CA ARG A 236 -3.18 7.90 3.70
C ARG A 236 -2.32 8.26 2.49
N SER A 237 -2.17 9.56 2.22
CA SER A 237 -1.45 10.04 1.03
C SER A 237 0.03 9.69 1.09
N ASN A 238 0.68 9.91 2.24
CA ASN A 238 2.10 9.60 2.42
C ASN A 238 2.36 8.10 2.31
N TYR A 239 1.52 7.27 2.94
CA TYR A 239 1.64 5.82 2.86
C TYR A 239 1.47 5.34 1.42
N SER A 240 0.42 5.84 0.76
CA SER A 240 0.12 5.50 -0.63
C SER A 240 1.29 5.84 -1.55
N GLU A 241 1.85 7.03 -1.44
CA GLU A 241 2.91 7.52 -2.33
C GLU A 241 4.27 6.86 -2.08
N ARG A 242 4.58 6.53 -0.82
CA ARG A 242 5.91 6.02 -0.44
C ARG A 242 6.03 4.50 -0.48
N PHE A 243 4.95 3.79 -0.15
CA PHE A 243 5.01 2.34 0.06
C PHE A 243 4.04 1.61 -0.87
N PHE A 244 2.74 1.90 -0.78
CA PHE A 244 1.72 1.12 -1.47
C PHE A 244 1.79 1.22 -3.01
N ARG A 245 1.86 2.45 -3.55
CA ARG A 245 1.94 2.67 -5.01
C ARG A 245 3.25 2.15 -5.59
N PRO A 246 4.43 2.44 -5.01
CA PRO A 246 5.67 1.85 -5.50
C PRO A 246 5.69 0.32 -5.42
N ALA A 247 5.10 -0.29 -4.38
CA ALA A 247 4.97 -1.74 -4.27
C ALA A 247 4.14 -2.35 -5.42
N ALA A 248 3.01 -1.72 -5.76
CA ALA A 248 2.10 -2.21 -6.79
C ALA A 248 2.53 -1.87 -8.22
N ASP A 249 2.99 -0.63 -8.45
CA ASP A 249 3.36 -0.13 -9.77
C ASP A 249 4.81 -0.54 -10.15
N GLY A 250 5.66 -0.88 -9.18
CA GLY A 250 7.11 -1.03 -9.37
C GLY A 250 7.83 0.30 -9.58
N TRP A 251 7.11 1.43 -9.42
CA TRP A 251 7.59 2.77 -9.73
C TRP A 251 7.13 3.78 -8.70
N TYR A 252 8.03 4.69 -8.36
CA TYR A 252 7.71 5.93 -7.69
C TYR A 252 7.14 6.90 -8.71
N LEU A 253 5.85 7.20 -8.59
CA LEU A 253 5.15 8.11 -9.50
C LEU A 253 5.66 9.55 -9.37
N PRO A 254 5.51 10.36 -10.45
CA PRO A 254 5.94 11.74 -10.43
C PRO A 254 5.09 12.53 -9.44
N ARG A 255 5.75 13.44 -8.72
CA ARG A 255 5.09 14.34 -7.78
C ARG A 255 5.06 15.74 -8.40
N GLN A 256 3.88 16.32 -8.50
CA GLN A 256 3.71 17.73 -8.87
C GLN A 256 3.62 18.60 -7.61
N GLY A 257 4.06 19.86 -7.69
CA GLY A 257 4.03 20.83 -6.59
C GLY A 257 5.41 21.27 -6.10
N LYS A 258 5.51 21.75 -4.84
CA LYS A 258 6.73 22.37 -4.27
C LYS A 258 7.96 21.45 -4.21
N SER A 259 7.77 20.13 -4.26
CA SER A 259 8.85 19.13 -4.24
C SER A 259 8.73 18.23 -5.47
N GLN A 260 8.98 18.79 -6.66
CA GLN A 260 8.86 18.05 -7.90
C GLN A 260 9.83 16.87 -7.94
N ARG A 261 9.34 15.71 -8.37
CA ARG A 261 10.17 14.52 -8.60
C ARG A 261 9.73 13.83 -9.88
N ALA A 262 10.68 13.48 -10.74
CA ALA A 262 10.44 12.62 -11.89
C ALA A 262 9.97 11.22 -11.47
N ALA A 263 9.35 10.50 -12.40
CA ALA A 263 9.05 9.10 -12.18
C ALA A 263 10.35 8.30 -12.12
N VAL A 264 10.51 7.45 -11.10
CA VAL A 264 11.71 6.60 -10.94
C VAL A 264 11.33 5.17 -10.58
N PRO A 265 12.02 4.15 -11.10
CA PRO A 265 11.71 2.76 -10.77
C PRO A 265 12.03 2.44 -9.31
N VAL A 266 11.36 1.43 -8.77
CA VAL A 266 11.83 0.79 -7.53
C VAL A 266 12.95 -0.16 -7.90
N LEU A 267 14.16 0.17 -7.46
CA LEU A 267 15.34 -0.66 -7.63
C LEU A 267 15.54 -1.57 -6.42
N VAL A 268 16.07 -2.77 -6.64
CA VAL A 268 16.43 -3.74 -5.61
C VAL A 268 17.82 -4.31 -5.85
N SER A 269 18.56 -4.62 -4.79
CA SER A 269 19.84 -5.34 -4.87
C SER A 269 19.60 -6.84 -5.06
N GLN A 270 20.37 -7.50 -5.92
CA GLN A 270 20.32 -8.96 -6.14
C GLN A 270 21.64 -9.63 -5.76
N PRO A 271 21.59 -10.49 -4.73
CA PRO A 271 21.80 -11.91 -5.00
C PRO A 271 20.77 -12.80 -4.25
N GLY A 272 19.97 -13.57 -4.99
CA GLY A 272 19.15 -14.70 -4.47
C GLY A 272 17.92 -14.37 -3.60
N LEU A 273 17.69 -13.11 -3.25
CA LEU A 273 16.57 -12.70 -2.37
C LEU A 273 15.33 -12.28 -3.17
N PHE A 274 14.14 -12.76 -2.77
CA PHE A 274 12.85 -12.32 -3.31
C PHE A 274 12.09 -11.46 -2.28
N PRO A 275 11.45 -10.33 -2.68
CA PRO A 275 11.46 -9.71 -4.02
C PRO A 275 12.73 -8.87 -4.28
N GLY A 276 13.79 -9.06 -3.50
CA GLY A 276 15.00 -8.24 -3.49
C GLY A 276 14.88 -7.09 -2.50
N ARG A 277 16.01 -6.62 -1.97
CA ARG A 277 16.03 -5.54 -0.96
C ARG A 277 15.95 -4.18 -1.66
N PRO A 278 14.93 -3.35 -1.39
CA PRO A 278 14.83 -2.03 -2.00
C PRO A 278 16.04 -1.15 -1.68
N VAL A 279 16.53 -0.47 -2.72
CA VAL A 279 17.60 0.51 -2.63
C VAL A 279 17.04 1.93 -2.85
N PRO A 280 17.73 2.98 -2.37
CA PRO A 280 17.40 4.38 -2.68
C PRO A 280 16.93 4.63 -4.12
N PRO A 281 15.86 5.44 -4.31
CA PRO A 281 15.35 5.76 -5.64
C PRO A 281 16.41 6.39 -6.54
N TRP A 282 16.48 5.94 -7.79
CA TRP A 282 17.45 6.41 -8.78
C TRP A 282 16.80 6.50 -10.16
N LEU A 283 17.39 7.27 -11.07
CA LEU A 283 16.89 7.40 -12.44
C LEU A 283 16.86 6.03 -13.15
N ALA A 284 15.88 5.86 -14.03
CA ALA A 284 15.76 4.65 -14.85
C ALA A 284 16.99 4.51 -15.77
N ALA A 285 17.42 3.27 -15.98
CA ALA A 285 18.40 2.98 -17.02
C ALA A 285 17.83 3.34 -18.40
N ILE A 286 18.64 3.97 -19.24
CA ILE A 286 18.29 4.25 -20.63
C ILE A 286 18.87 3.11 -21.47
N PRO A 287 18.06 2.41 -22.28
CA PRO A 287 18.56 1.34 -23.14
C PRO A 287 19.71 1.83 -24.04
N GLY A 288 20.84 1.13 -24.02
CA GLY A 288 22.03 1.48 -24.79
C GLY A 288 23.01 2.43 -24.09
N GLU A 289 22.64 3.04 -22.96
CA GLU A 289 23.56 3.84 -22.15
C GLU A 289 24.17 3.04 -21.01
N THR A 290 25.41 3.36 -20.64
CA THR A 290 26.08 2.75 -19.49
C THR A 290 25.32 3.09 -18.21
N PHE A 291 24.67 2.10 -17.61
CA PHE A 291 24.00 2.27 -16.33
C PHE A 291 24.98 2.08 -15.17
N THR A 292 25.09 3.08 -14.30
CA THR A 292 25.92 2.99 -13.10
C THR A 292 25.05 2.93 -11.85
N PRO A 293 25.05 1.83 -11.06
CA PRO A 293 24.13 1.64 -9.93
C PRO A 293 24.21 2.77 -8.88
N PRO A 294 23.11 3.19 -8.22
CA PRO A 294 23.15 4.24 -7.19
C PRO A 294 24.22 4.00 -6.11
N ALA A 295 24.93 5.06 -5.71
CA ALA A 295 25.95 5.03 -4.65
C ALA A 295 25.63 6.07 -3.55
N GLY A 296 25.87 5.74 -2.27
CA GLY A 296 25.68 6.68 -1.16
C GLY A 296 26.05 6.10 0.21
N ARG A 297 25.92 6.88 1.30
CA ARG A 297 26.31 6.46 2.67
C ARG A 297 25.71 5.12 3.14
N VAL A 298 24.55 4.73 2.59
CA VAL A 298 23.82 3.48 2.93
C VAL A 298 23.97 2.40 1.86
N LEU A 299 24.44 2.77 0.66
CA LEU A 299 24.68 1.88 -0.49
C LEU A 299 26.15 1.98 -0.88
N ILE A 300 26.97 1.13 -0.30
CA ILE A 300 28.41 1.11 -0.58
C ILE A 300 28.61 0.49 -1.97
N ARG A 301 28.98 1.32 -2.94
CA ARG A 301 29.67 0.82 -4.14
C ARG A 301 31.05 0.34 -3.72
N LEU A 302 31.39 -0.88 -4.11
CA LEU A 302 32.76 -1.39 -4.12
C LEU A 302 33.33 -1.25 -5.52
N VAL A 303 33.31 -0.02 -6.05
CA VAL A 303 34.02 0.27 -7.29
C VAL A 303 35.42 0.72 -6.92
N SER A 304 36.42 0.03 -7.45
CA SER A 304 37.78 0.56 -7.56
C SER A 304 37.71 1.87 -8.35
N ASP A 305 37.76 3.01 -7.67
CA ASP A 305 37.94 4.29 -8.37
C ASP A 305 39.40 4.41 -8.85
N HIS A 306 39.63 5.33 -9.78
CA HIS A 306 40.95 5.60 -10.36
C HIS A 306 41.89 6.26 -9.33
N HIS A 307 41.43 6.51 -8.10
CA HIS A 307 42.21 7.18 -7.09
C HIS A 307 43.13 6.17 -6.41
N THR A 308 44.42 6.31 -6.73
CA THR A 308 45.49 5.51 -6.16
C THR A 308 45.69 5.84 -4.69
N GLY A 309 45.47 4.85 -3.83
CA GLY A 309 45.87 4.90 -2.43
C GLY A 309 47.18 4.18 -2.19
N ARG A 310 47.97 4.65 -1.24
CA ARG A 310 49.14 3.90 -0.77
C ARG A 310 48.74 2.81 0.21
N CYS A 311 49.31 1.63 0.02
CA CYS A 311 49.13 0.52 0.95
C CYS A 311 49.81 0.82 2.28
N PRO A 312 49.13 0.70 3.43
CA PRO A 312 49.80 0.89 4.72
C PRO A 312 50.85 -0.19 5.02
N VAL A 313 50.83 -1.31 4.28
CA VAL A 313 51.78 -2.43 4.45
C VAL A 313 53.00 -2.30 3.52
N CYS A 314 52.80 -1.91 2.26
CA CYS A 314 53.89 -1.91 1.25
C CYS A 314 54.11 -0.56 0.56
N ASP A 315 53.37 0.48 0.95
CA ASP A 315 53.38 1.85 0.43
C ASP A 315 53.14 2.03 -1.09
N ARG A 316 52.72 0.96 -1.79
CA ARG A 316 52.44 1.00 -3.23
C ARG A 316 51.05 1.60 -3.53
N ALA A 317 50.98 2.35 -4.62
CA ALA A 317 49.76 2.91 -5.18
C ALA A 317 48.84 1.82 -5.78
N TRP A 318 47.63 1.66 -5.24
CA TRP A 318 46.60 0.72 -5.70
C TRP A 318 45.19 1.31 -5.52
N PRO A 319 44.17 0.84 -6.29
CA PRO A 319 42.79 1.29 -6.12
C PRO A 319 42.28 1.03 -4.70
N ARG A 320 41.66 2.03 -4.07
CA ARG A 320 41.16 1.96 -2.69
C ARG A 320 39.75 1.41 -2.60
N ARG A 321 39.44 0.77 -1.46
CA ARG A 321 38.06 0.71 -0.96
C ARG A 321 37.64 2.11 -0.52
N THR A 322 36.34 2.37 -0.54
CA THR A 322 35.74 3.62 -0.05
C THR A 322 35.91 3.85 1.44
N GLU A 323 36.28 2.81 2.22
CA GLU A 323 36.71 2.91 3.63
C GLU A 323 38.22 3.15 3.80
N GLY A 324 38.96 3.36 2.71
CA GLY A 324 40.40 3.66 2.69
C GLY A 324 41.32 2.43 2.72
N THR A 325 40.77 1.22 2.80
CA THR A 325 41.54 -0.04 2.86
C THR A 325 41.86 -0.59 1.48
N LEU A 326 42.90 -1.42 1.37
CA LEU A 326 43.29 -2.09 0.12
C LEU A 326 43.03 -3.60 0.19
N ILE A 327 42.78 -4.19 -0.98
CA ILE A 327 42.69 -5.66 -1.21
C ILE A 327 44.09 -6.28 -1.31
N ALA A 328 44.16 -7.62 -1.33
CA ALA A 328 45.41 -8.33 -1.62
C ALA A 328 45.91 -8.01 -3.03
N HIS A 329 47.21 -7.72 -3.18
CA HIS A 329 47.81 -7.27 -4.44
C HIS A 329 49.28 -7.71 -4.57
N THR A 330 49.85 -7.61 -5.77
CA THR A 330 51.22 -8.06 -6.07
C THR A 330 52.27 -6.99 -5.69
N GLY A 331 53.24 -7.39 -4.87
CA GLY A 331 54.35 -6.59 -4.36
C GLY A 331 55.48 -6.36 -5.37
N ARG A 332 56.59 -5.75 -4.91
CA ARG A 332 57.73 -5.31 -5.75
C ARG A 332 58.46 -6.43 -6.50
N GLU A 333 58.38 -7.67 -6.03
CA GLU A 333 59.14 -8.83 -6.57
C GLU A 333 58.23 -10.04 -6.88
N GLY A 334 56.94 -9.80 -7.12
CA GLY A 334 55.97 -10.89 -7.32
C GLY A 334 55.43 -11.49 -6.01
N SER A 335 55.88 -11.02 -4.86
CA SER A 335 55.37 -11.42 -3.54
C SER A 335 53.93 -10.93 -3.31
N ARG A 336 53.04 -11.78 -2.78
CA ARG A 336 51.62 -11.44 -2.57
C ARG A 336 51.43 -10.64 -1.28
N CYS A 337 51.16 -9.34 -1.38
CA CYS A 337 50.77 -8.50 -0.25
C CYS A 337 49.30 -8.80 0.09
N ARG A 338 49.00 -9.23 1.32
CA ARG A 338 47.62 -9.62 1.70
C ARG A 338 46.65 -8.44 1.86
N GLY A 339 47.13 -7.20 1.99
CA GLY A 339 46.24 -6.06 2.28
C GLY A 339 45.34 -6.35 3.49
N SER A 340 44.06 -5.95 3.43
CA SER A 340 43.03 -6.31 4.42
C SER A 340 42.65 -7.81 4.45
N GLY A 341 43.15 -8.62 3.51
CA GLY A 341 42.84 -10.05 3.40
C GLY A 341 41.44 -10.38 2.89
N GLN A 342 40.57 -9.38 2.72
CA GLN A 342 39.19 -9.55 2.25
C GLN A 342 39.12 -9.44 0.73
N GLN A 343 38.29 -10.27 0.09
CA GLN A 343 38.02 -10.13 -1.35
C GLN A 343 37.23 -8.83 -1.62
N PRO A 344 37.41 -8.19 -2.80
CA PRO A 344 36.45 -7.19 -3.27
C PRO A 344 35.05 -7.81 -3.23
N ALA A 345 34.03 -7.11 -2.73
CA ALA A 345 32.69 -7.64 -2.97
C ALA A 345 32.33 -7.38 -4.44
N GLU A 346 31.57 -8.30 -4.99
CA GLU A 346 31.14 -8.29 -6.38
C GLU A 346 30.35 -7.02 -6.71
N ASP A 347 30.37 -6.63 -7.99
CA ASP A 347 29.54 -5.54 -8.48
C ASP A 347 28.08 -5.78 -8.12
N MET A 348 27.47 -4.81 -7.44
CA MET A 348 26.07 -4.92 -7.04
C MET A 348 25.18 -4.91 -8.27
N THR A 349 24.66 -6.08 -8.63
CA THR A 349 23.60 -6.19 -9.63
C THR A 349 22.31 -5.65 -9.03
N VAL A 350 21.73 -4.66 -9.69
CA VAL A 350 20.42 -4.12 -9.32
C VAL A 350 19.39 -4.51 -10.37
N ALA A 351 18.20 -4.86 -9.91
CA ALA A 351 17.04 -5.08 -10.76
C ALA A 351 15.96 -4.04 -10.45
N SER A 352 14.99 -3.88 -11.35
CA SER A 352 13.80 -3.09 -11.08
C SER A 352 12.59 -3.99 -10.89
N TRP A 353 11.67 -3.60 -10.03
CA TRP A 353 10.40 -4.30 -9.90
C TRP A 353 9.53 -4.08 -11.14
N LEU A 354 9.08 -5.20 -11.73
CA LEU A 354 7.95 -5.16 -12.64
C LEU A 354 6.65 -4.84 -11.88
N PRO A 355 5.68 -4.15 -12.50
CA PRO A 355 4.40 -3.85 -11.88
C PRO A 355 3.66 -5.15 -11.50
N VAL A 356 3.12 -5.21 -10.27
CA VAL A 356 2.16 -6.24 -9.89
C VAL A 356 0.78 -5.90 -10.45
N LEU A 357 0.34 -4.67 -10.20
CA LEU A 357 -0.96 -4.17 -10.64
C LEU A 357 -0.93 -2.64 -10.74
N ARG A 358 -0.75 -2.13 -11.96
CA ARG A 358 -0.66 -0.69 -12.21
C ARG A 358 -1.96 0.01 -11.81
N GLY A 359 -1.85 1.14 -11.13
CA GLY A 359 -3.03 1.98 -10.91
C GLY A 359 -3.88 1.57 -9.71
N VAL A 360 -3.58 0.47 -9.03
CA VAL A 360 -4.32 0.08 -7.82
C VAL A 360 -4.12 1.10 -6.70
N THR A 361 -5.16 1.28 -5.90
CA THR A 361 -5.13 2.16 -4.72
C THR A 361 -5.50 1.32 -3.50
N PRO A 362 -5.27 1.78 -2.27
CA PRO A 362 -5.74 1.06 -1.08
C PRO A 362 -7.25 0.75 -1.13
N HIS A 363 -8.06 1.62 -1.74
CA HIS A 363 -9.49 1.35 -1.95
C HIS A 363 -9.77 0.29 -3.03
N GLY A 364 -8.83 0.08 -3.95
CA GLY A 364 -8.88 -0.99 -4.95
C GLY A 364 -8.84 -2.39 -4.33
N LEU A 365 -8.20 -2.56 -3.16
CA LEU A 365 -8.21 -3.83 -2.42
C LEU A 365 -9.64 -4.22 -2.02
N ARG A 366 -10.39 -3.27 -1.47
CA ARG A 366 -11.79 -3.44 -1.11
C ARG A 366 -12.67 -3.78 -2.31
N HIS A 367 -12.42 -3.18 -3.47
CA HIS A 367 -13.10 -3.59 -4.70
C HIS A 367 -12.74 -5.02 -5.12
N GLY A 368 -11.49 -5.45 -4.91
CA GLY A 368 -11.07 -6.84 -5.12
C GLY A 368 -11.89 -7.83 -4.29
N LEU A 369 -12.04 -7.58 -2.99
CA LEU A 369 -12.84 -8.45 -2.12
C LEU A 369 -14.29 -8.57 -2.58
N GLN A 370 -14.91 -7.47 -3.01
CA GLN A 370 -16.27 -7.52 -3.57
C GLN A 370 -16.36 -8.50 -4.73
N VAL A 371 -15.40 -8.44 -5.66
CA VAL A 371 -15.38 -9.33 -6.82
C VAL A 371 -15.11 -10.78 -6.41
N TRP A 372 -14.21 -11.02 -5.44
CA TRP A 372 -13.98 -12.38 -4.92
C TRP A 372 -15.25 -12.98 -4.33
N MET A 373 -15.99 -12.21 -3.52
CA MET A 373 -17.27 -12.65 -2.96
C MET A 373 -18.32 -12.88 -4.05
N ASP A 374 -18.32 -12.10 -5.14
CA ASP A 374 -19.21 -12.31 -6.28
C ASP A 374 -18.85 -13.61 -7.03
N GLU A 375 -17.56 -13.88 -7.23
CA GLU A 375 -17.04 -15.11 -7.86
C GLU A 375 -17.34 -16.37 -7.02
N ASP A 376 -17.26 -16.25 -5.69
CA ASP A 376 -17.50 -17.34 -4.73
C ASP A 376 -19.00 -17.56 -4.43
N GLY A 377 -19.89 -16.78 -5.06
CA GLY A 377 -21.34 -16.92 -4.88
C GLY A 377 -21.86 -16.49 -3.51
N ILE A 378 -21.14 -15.61 -2.80
CA ILE A 378 -21.54 -15.16 -1.46
C ILE A 378 -22.83 -14.32 -1.55
N PRO A 379 -23.84 -14.59 -0.69
CA PRO A 379 -25.11 -13.88 -0.72
C PRO A 379 -24.98 -12.36 -0.55
N GLU A 380 -25.80 -11.60 -1.29
CA GLU A 380 -25.75 -10.14 -1.31
C GLU A 380 -25.94 -9.49 0.08
N VAL A 381 -26.77 -10.09 0.94
CA VAL A 381 -26.97 -9.62 2.32
C VAL A 381 -25.67 -9.62 3.13
N LEU A 382 -24.88 -10.69 3.04
CA LEU A 382 -23.60 -10.79 3.73
C LEU A 382 -22.55 -9.88 3.09
N LYS A 383 -22.52 -9.77 1.75
CA LYS A 383 -21.62 -8.83 1.06
C LYS A 383 -21.90 -7.39 1.48
N ALA A 384 -23.18 -6.99 1.57
CA ALA A 384 -23.57 -5.66 1.98
C ALA A 384 -23.23 -5.38 3.46
N GLU A 385 -23.50 -6.33 4.35
CA GLU A 385 -23.07 -6.24 5.76
C GLU A 385 -21.56 -6.07 5.81
N ARG A 386 -20.78 -7.00 5.23
CA ARG A 386 -19.31 -7.01 5.20
C ARG A 386 -18.72 -5.72 4.66
N MET A 387 -19.34 -5.14 3.65
CA MET A 387 -18.90 -3.88 3.06
C MET A 387 -19.41 -2.67 3.85
N GLY A 388 -20.42 -2.79 4.69
CA GLY A 388 -21.06 -1.65 5.33
C GLY A 388 -21.74 -0.77 4.28
N HIS A 389 -22.48 -1.43 3.39
CA HIS A 389 -23.37 -0.80 2.41
C HIS A 389 -24.82 -0.97 2.89
N GLU A 390 -25.65 0.06 2.68
CA GLU A 390 -27.09 -0.08 2.84
C GLU A 390 -27.66 -0.89 1.66
N MET A 391 -28.56 -1.81 1.99
CA MET A 391 -29.26 -2.62 1.00
C MET A 391 -30.54 -1.90 0.54
N PRO A 392 -30.68 -1.55 -0.75
CA PRO A 392 -31.90 -0.95 -1.25
C PRO A 392 -33.02 -1.99 -1.41
N GLY A 393 -34.26 -1.62 -1.07
CA GLY A 393 -35.46 -2.41 -1.33
C GLY A 393 -35.74 -3.54 -0.33
N MET A 394 -36.60 -4.49 -0.70
CA MET A 394 -37.09 -5.58 0.17
C MET A 394 -35.98 -6.47 0.74
N HIS A 395 -34.85 -6.62 0.02
CA HIS A 395 -33.71 -7.41 0.49
C HIS A 395 -33.06 -6.83 1.75
N GLY A 396 -33.17 -5.52 2.00
CA GLY A 396 -32.70 -4.90 3.24
C GLY A 396 -33.64 -5.11 4.44
N VAL A 397 -34.87 -5.54 4.21
CA VAL A 397 -35.90 -5.69 5.26
C VAL A 397 -35.96 -7.13 5.79
N TYR A 398 -35.70 -8.13 4.94
CA TYR A 398 -35.85 -9.56 5.29
C TYR A 398 -34.57 -10.39 5.14
N GLY A 399 -33.48 -9.83 4.63
CA GLY A 399 -32.21 -10.53 4.53
C GLY A 399 -31.55 -10.63 5.90
N HIS A 400 -31.41 -11.85 6.43
CA HIS A 400 -30.58 -12.12 7.61
C HIS A 400 -29.33 -12.89 7.20
N VAL A 401 -28.20 -12.50 7.78
CA VAL A 401 -26.94 -13.25 7.64
C VAL A 401 -27.02 -14.48 8.54
N SER A 402 -26.92 -15.68 7.96
CA SER A 402 -26.88 -16.93 8.72
C SER A 402 -25.45 -17.36 9.08
N PRO A 403 -25.26 -18.19 10.13
CA PRO A 403 -23.95 -18.76 10.45
C PRO A 403 -23.33 -19.54 9.28
N THR A 404 -24.14 -20.26 8.49
CA THR A 404 -23.67 -20.99 7.30
C THR A 404 -23.07 -20.04 6.26
N MET A 405 -23.74 -18.92 5.97
CA MET A 405 -23.20 -17.93 5.01
C MET A 405 -21.84 -17.39 5.46
N ARG A 406 -21.65 -17.16 6.77
CA ARG A 406 -20.36 -16.72 7.34
C ARG A 406 -19.29 -17.80 7.22
N ALA A 407 -19.66 -19.06 7.49
CA ALA A 407 -18.76 -20.19 7.33
C ALA A 407 -18.31 -20.36 5.87
N ASP A 408 -19.23 -20.25 4.92
CA ASP A 408 -18.95 -20.33 3.48
C ASP A 408 -17.98 -19.22 3.05
N LEU A 409 -18.22 -17.97 3.50
CA LEU A 409 -17.31 -16.84 3.26
C LEU A 409 -15.91 -17.12 3.82
N ASN A 410 -15.81 -17.58 5.07
CA ASN A 410 -14.53 -17.84 5.71
C ASN A 410 -13.77 -18.97 5.00
N THR A 411 -14.45 -20.04 4.60
CA THR A 411 -13.86 -21.14 3.82
C THR A 411 -13.32 -20.63 2.48
N ALA A 412 -14.13 -19.89 1.71
CA ALA A 412 -13.72 -19.36 0.41
C ALA A 412 -12.50 -18.42 0.53
N LEU A 413 -12.48 -17.52 1.52
CA LEU A 413 -11.35 -16.62 1.75
C LEU A 413 -10.09 -17.37 2.24
N GLN A 414 -10.25 -18.42 3.05
CA GLN A 414 -9.16 -19.29 3.48
C GLN A 414 -8.53 -20.02 2.28
N GLU A 415 -9.34 -20.61 1.41
CA GLU A 415 -8.87 -21.31 0.22
C GLU A 415 -8.14 -20.36 -0.75
N ARG A 416 -8.66 -19.15 -0.96
CA ARG A 416 -8.00 -18.10 -1.76
C ARG A 416 -6.65 -17.71 -1.19
N TRP A 417 -6.52 -17.61 0.13
CA TRP A 417 -5.27 -17.33 0.80
C TRP A 417 -4.24 -18.45 0.59
N GLU A 418 -4.61 -19.70 0.85
CA GLU A 418 -3.74 -20.86 0.66
C GLU A 418 -3.33 -21.06 -0.80
N GLY A 419 -4.25 -20.81 -1.74
CA GLY A 419 -3.97 -20.74 -3.17
C GLY A 419 -2.88 -19.71 -3.47
N SER A 420 -3.03 -18.49 -2.93
CA SER A 420 -2.05 -17.42 -3.13
C SER A 420 -0.67 -17.71 -2.54
N LEU A 421 -0.60 -18.38 -1.38
CA LEU A 421 0.67 -18.81 -0.78
C LEU A 421 1.36 -19.86 -1.65
N ARG A 422 0.62 -20.86 -2.16
CA ARG A 422 1.15 -21.87 -3.08
C ARG A 422 1.70 -21.24 -4.36
N GLU A 423 0.95 -20.33 -4.97
CA GLU A 423 1.40 -19.61 -6.17
C GLU A 423 2.63 -18.75 -5.87
N ARG A 424 2.64 -18.06 -4.72
CA ARG A 424 3.79 -17.25 -4.29
C ARG A 424 5.02 -18.13 -4.06
N ALA A 425 4.90 -19.28 -3.42
CA ALA A 425 6.01 -20.22 -3.19
C ALA A 425 6.64 -20.72 -4.51
N ARG A 426 5.84 -20.91 -5.57
CA ARG A 426 6.34 -21.27 -6.91
C ARG A 426 7.23 -20.19 -7.54
N LEU A 427 7.00 -18.92 -7.21
CA LEU A 427 7.89 -17.83 -7.66
C LEU A 427 9.23 -17.88 -6.93
N ASN A 428 9.18 -18.07 -5.60
CA ASN A 428 10.34 -18.29 -4.75
C ASN A 428 9.88 -18.82 -3.37
N PRO A 429 10.45 -19.92 -2.84
CA PRO A 429 10.01 -20.48 -1.55
C PRO A 429 10.42 -19.64 -0.33
N HIS A 430 11.18 -18.56 -0.53
CA HIS A 430 11.64 -17.64 0.50
C HIS A 430 11.16 -16.21 0.27
N SER A 431 11.14 -15.43 1.36
CA SER A 431 10.90 -14.00 1.35
C SER A 431 11.89 -13.26 2.24
N ILE A 432 12.24 -12.02 1.89
CA ILE A 432 12.93 -11.13 2.82
C ILE A 432 12.02 -10.53 3.90
N VAL A 433 10.70 -10.72 3.78
CA VAL A 433 9.71 -10.28 4.77
C VAL A 433 9.51 -11.41 5.77
N PRO A 434 9.94 -11.27 7.04
CA PRO A 434 9.94 -12.36 8.01
C PRO A 434 8.59 -13.07 8.18
N VAL A 435 7.51 -12.29 8.29
CA VAL A 435 6.16 -12.87 8.44
C VAL A 435 5.77 -13.73 7.24
N LEU A 436 6.04 -13.29 6.02
CA LEU A 436 5.75 -14.09 4.83
C LEU A 436 6.73 -15.27 4.70
N ASP A 437 8.01 -15.09 5.02
CA ASP A 437 9.00 -16.16 4.96
C ASP A 437 8.61 -17.33 5.88
N ALA A 438 8.08 -17.03 7.06
CA ALA A 438 7.52 -18.02 7.99
C ALA A 438 6.28 -18.71 7.40
N LEU A 439 5.35 -17.96 6.81
CA LEU A 439 4.16 -18.53 6.14
C LEU A 439 4.51 -19.41 4.92
N LEU A 440 5.67 -19.18 4.30
CA LEU A 440 6.15 -19.97 3.17
C LEU A 440 6.93 -21.23 3.60
N ALA A 441 7.20 -21.40 4.89
CA ALA A 441 8.05 -22.48 5.40
C ALA A 441 7.59 -23.87 4.97
N ASP A 442 6.28 -24.12 5.00
CA ASP A 442 5.66 -25.41 4.66
C ASP A 442 5.75 -25.74 3.16
N TYR A 443 6.07 -24.76 2.31
CA TYR A 443 6.18 -24.93 0.85
C TYR A 443 7.64 -25.07 0.38
N ARG A 444 8.61 -25.07 1.29
CA ARG A 444 10.03 -25.22 0.94
C ARG A 444 10.29 -26.66 0.49
N PRO A 445 11.09 -26.88 -0.57
CA PRO A 445 11.50 -28.23 -0.93
C PRO A 445 12.28 -28.86 0.23
N VAL A 446 11.91 -30.10 0.60
CA VAL A 446 12.69 -30.88 1.57
C VAL A 446 14.10 -31.06 0.99
N PRO A 447 15.18 -30.77 1.75
CA PRO A 447 16.53 -31.02 1.27
C PRO A 447 16.65 -32.49 0.88
N ALA A 448 17.02 -32.77 -0.37
CA ALA A 448 17.35 -34.14 -0.76
C ALA A 448 18.49 -34.62 0.15
N MET A 449 18.27 -35.71 0.90
CA MET A 449 19.37 -36.37 1.59
C MET A 449 20.42 -36.72 0.54
N ILE A 450 21.56 -36.03 0.56
CA ILE A 450 22.73 -36.38 -0.22
C ILE A 450 23.19 -37.74 0.32
N ARG A 451 22.79 -38.84 -0.34
CA ARG A 451 23.44 -40.14 -0.14
C ARG A 451 24.88 -39.98 -0.60
N SER A 452 25.80 -39.88 0.34
CA SER A 452 27.23 -39.84 0.05
C SER A 452 27.66 -41.14 -0.63
N HIS A 453 27.77 -41.12 -1.96
CA HIS A 453 28.48 -42.15 -2.71
C HIS A 453 29.99 -41.95 -2.57
N LEU A 454 30.51 -42.03 -1.35
CA LEU A 454 31.94 -42.09 -1.06
C LEU A 454 32.16 -43.04 0.12
N ALA A 455 32.01 -44.34 -0.13
CA ALA A 455 32.67 -45.36 0.68
C ALA A 455 34.05 -45.65 0.05
N PRO A 456 35.16 -45.48 0.78
CA PRO A 456 36.48 -45.84 0.26
C PRO A 456 36.59 -47.36 0.14
N LYS A 457 36.94 -47.87 -1.04
CA LYS A 457 37.35 -49.28 -1.21
C LYS A 457 38.66 -49.52 -0.46
N ILE A 458 38.56 -50.00 0.78
CA ILE A 458 39.70 -50.57 1.50
C ILE A 458 40.08 -51.87 0.79
N ARG A 459 41.12 -51.83 -0.06
CA ARG A 459 41.80 -53.03 -0.56
C ARG A 459 42.54 -53.67 0.61
N HIS A 460 41.99 -54.73 1.17
CA HIS A 460 42.78 -55.65 1.99
C HIS A 460 43.82 -56.36 1.09
N ARG A 461 45.10 -55.97 1.22
CA ARG A 461 46.22 -56.81 0.78
C ARG A 461 46.30 -58.00 1.73
N GLY A 462 45.87 -59.17 1.27
CA GLY A 462 46.09 -60.43 1.97
C GLY A 462 47.58 -60.75 2.02
N THR A 463 48.17 -60.73 3.21
CA THR A 463 49.46 -61.34 3.49
C THR A 463 49.27 -62.85 3.63
N GLY A 464 49.43 -63.58 2.52
CA GLY A 464 49.51 -65.04 2.53
C GLY A 464 50.82 -65.49 3.16
N ARG A 465 50.75 -65.95 4.41
CA ARG A 465 51.79 -66.79 5.02
C ARG A 465 51.68 -68.20 4.44
N ARG A 466 52.78 -68.66 3.83
CA ARG A 466 53.05 -70.07 3.54
C ARG A 466 53.25 -70.84 4.85
N SER A 467 52.71 -72.05 4.92
CA SER A 467 53.30 -73.20 5.64
C SER A 467 52.96 -74.49 4.87
N PRO A 468 53.82 -75.53 4.97
CA PRO A 468 53.98 -76.55 3.94
C PRO A 468 53.26 -77.86 4.27
N GLY A 469 52.96 -78.63 3.23
CA GLY A 469 52.45 -80.01 3.28
C GLY A 469 52.41 -80.58 1.88
#